data_AF-A0A7Y0ESX2-F1
#
_entry.id   AF-A0A7Y0ESX2-F1
#
_cell.length_a   1.000
_cell.length_b   1.000
_cell.length_c   1.000
_cell.angle_alpha   90.00
_cell.angle_beta   90.00
_cell.angle_gamma   90.00
#
_symmetry.space_group_name_H-M   'P 1'
#
loop_
_entity.id
_entity.type
_entity.pdbx_description
1 polymer ?
#
loop_
_entity_poly.entity_id
_entity_poly.type
_entity_poly.pdbx_seq_one_letter_code
_entity_poly.pdbx_strand_id
1 'polypeptide(L)'
;MMFYDANRRSSRIAARILVVLLIVGGGFGIAGNRQISGSELESIRTVVEATQSTRTTAKASADFAQGTVHANDFRNDIAATRKAIDAYDAVAKDPNVTRLASDSPLARFSLTPRSTLTDTVDRLENAASAVQTQTATLVNSMETTFANDFRTDGGHWLVQVDDPANINDLVDRYGRQRSYQTLSEHLDDLKNLYALEQQVRQQVTDSIAGLHTAEANAAQIAVPADAAALDTAGWMGMAQSVASTLGVQVKQTDVYGCPGVDNDGGSGSDLVIGFFCGGERSSRNEVNMLVTHPQWPAVESSPLLVDYTKHELAHRSIMIVCGTTEPANAANRTEAVTNSYAVLFYGASRERIADSQQGLAAYAMDAQSDRIAQAIHSGTCA
;
A
#
# COMPACT_ATOMS: atom_id res chain seq x y z
N MET A 1 2.26 11.97 17.71
CA MET A 1 2.42 10.52 17.60
C MET A 1 3.48 10.24 16.54
N MET A 2 4.61 9.61 16.89
CA MET A 2 5.50 9.12 15.84
C MET A 2 4.69 8.05 15.10
N PHE A 3 4.26 8.35 13.87
CA PHE A 3 3.90 7.32 12.91
C PHE A 3 4.94 6.23 13.05
N TYR A 4 4.47 4.99 13.20
CA TYR A 4 5.31 3.80 13.23
C TYR A 4 6.48 4.01 12.27
N ASP A 5 7.67 4.28 12.81
CA ASP A 5 8.80 4.67 12.00
C ASP A 5 9.22 3.41 11.26
N ALA A 6 8.68 3.25 10.05
CA ALA A 6 9.07 2.19 9.14
C ALA A 6 10.60 2.22 8.94
N ASN A 7 11.31 3.33 9.22
CA ASN A 7 12.76 3.34 9.17
C ASN A 7 13.45 2.58 10.31
N ARG A 8 12.81 2.37 11.47
CA ARG A 8 13.49 1.74 12.63
C ARG A 8 13.69 0.23 12.53
N ARG A 9 12.96 -0.46 11.64
CA ARG A 9 13.15 -1.92 11.40
C ARG A 9 13.65 -2.28 10.00
N SER A 10 13.67 -1.35 9.05
CA SER A 10 13.82 -1.67 7.62
C SER A 10 15.26 -1.75 7.08
N SER A 11 16.29 -1.85 7.93
CA SER A 11 17.68 -1.89 7.44
C SER A 11 18.10 -3.21 6.78
N ARG A 12 17.18 -4.11 6.41
CA ARG A 12 17.53 -5.48 5.97
C ARG A 12 16.69 -6.03 4.83
N ILE A 13 16.26 -5.22 3.86
CA ILE A 13 15.91 -5.76 2.53
C ILE A 13 17.22 -6.05 1.79
N ALA A 14 17.90 -7.11 2.22
CA ALA A 14 18.99 -7.72 1.50
C ALA A 14 18.47 -9.06 1.00
N ALA A 15 17.74 -9.04 -0.12
CA ALA A 15 17.48 -10.23 -0.92
C ALA A 15 18.84 -10.73 -1.42
N ARG A 16 19.48 -11.60 -0.64
CA ARG A 16 20.65 -12.34 -1.09
C ARG A 16 20.13 -13.41 -2.02
N ILE A 17 19.96 -13.06 -3.30
CA ILE A 17 19.91 -14.07 -4.34
C ILE A 17 21.29 -14.71 -4.34
N LEU A 18 21.37 -15.96 -3.90
CA LEU A 18 22.50 -16.82 -4.22
C LEU A 18 22.36 -17.08 -5.72
N VAL A 19 22.73 -16.09 -6.53
CA VAL A 19 22.89 -16.24 -7.96
C VAL A 19 24.00 -17.27 -8.06
N VAL A 20 23.62 -18.53 -8.25
CA VAL A 20 24.53 -19.50 -8.83
C VAL A 20 24.79 -18.96 -10.22
N LEU A 21 25.80 -18.09 -10.30
CA LEU A 21 26.56 -17.86 -11.50
C LEU A 21 27.11 -19.24 -11.83
N LEU A 22 26.32 -20.04 -12.55
CA LEU A 22 26.83 -21.04 -13.47
C LEU A 22 27.50 -20.29 -14.64
N ILE A 23 28.40 -19.35 -14.30
CA ILE A 23 29.59 -19.19 -15.09
C ILE A 23 30.26 -20.53 -14.87
N VAL A 24 30.24 -21.39 -15.89
CA VAL A 24 31.28 -22.39 -16.04
C VAL A 24 32.58 -21.57 -16.03
N GLY A 25 33.16 -21.43 -14.83
CA GLY A 25 34.24 -20.51 -14.47
C GLY A 25 35.55 -20.97 -15.08
N GLY A 26 35.59 -20.94 -16.41
CA GLY A 26 36.66 -21.41 -17.24
C GLY A 26 36.14 -21.34 -18.65
N GLY A 27 36.33 -20.18 -19.29
CA GLY A 27 36.08 -20.04 -20.72
C GLY A 27 36.66 -21.27 -21.42
N PHE A 28 35.85 -21.90 -22.27
CA PHE A 28 36.17 -23.19 -22.87
C PHE A 28 37.58 -23.16 -23.45
N GLY A 29 38.54 -23.69 -22.70
CA GLY A 29 39.91 -23.87 -23.16
C GLY A 29 39.90 -25.07 -24.09
N ILE A 30 39.33 -24.91 -25.29
CA ILE A 30 39.23 -26.01 -26.25
C ILE A 30 40.66 -26.32 -26.74
N ALA A 31 41.38 -27.17 -26.01
CA ALA A 31 42.79 -27.47 -26.24
C ALA A 31 43.00 -28.31 -27.52
N GLY A 32 43.64 -27.71 -28.53
CA GLY A 32 44.47 -28.33 -29.58
C GLY A 32 43.92 -29.34 -30.60
N ASN A 33 43.00 -30.24 -30.26
CA ASN A 33 42.61 -31.37 -31.13
C ASN A 33 41.21 -31.23 -31.73
N ARG A 34 41.02 -31.62 -33.00
CA ARG A 34 39.76 -31.48 -33.80
C ARG A 34 38.48 -32.08 -33.20
N GLN A 35 38.55 -32.77 -32.06
CA GLN A 35 37.44 -33.42 -31.37
C GLN A 35 37.09 -32.64 -30.10
N ILE A 36 35.80 -32.37 -29.88
CA ILE A 36 35.30 -31.76 -28.65
C ILE A 36 35.23 -32.84 -27.58
N SER A 37 35.75 -32.56 -26.38
CA SER A 37 35.74 -33.51 -25.27
C SER A 37 34.34 -33.69 -24.69
N GLY A 38 34.11 -34.83 -24.02
CA GLY A 38 32.83 -35.10 -23.37
C GLY A 38 32.48 -34.09 -22.27
N SER A 39 33.47 -33.59 -21.53
CA SER A 39 33.28 -32.56 -20.52
C SER A 39 32.84 -31.22 -21.11
N GLU A 40 33.37 -30.84 -22.27
CA GLU A 40 32.97 -29.59 -22.93
C GLU A 40 31.53 -29.66 -23.44
N LEU A 41 31.13 -30.80 -24.01
CA LEU A 41 29.74 -31.02 -24.44
C LEU A 41 28.77 -30.94 -23.26
N GLU A 42 29.12 -31.56 -22.13
CA GLU A 42 28.28 -31.55 -20.94
C GLU A 42 28.13 -30.14 -20.35
N SER A 43 29.19 -29.34 -20.34
CA SER A 43 29.12 -27.94 -19.92
C SER A 43 28.23 -27.10 -20.85
N ILE A 44 28.33 -27.27 -22.18
CA ILE A 44 27.45 -26.56 -23.12
C ILE A 44 25.99 -26.95 -22.90
N ARG A 45 25.70 -28.24 -22.72
CA ARG A 45 24.36 -28.73 -22.41
C ARG A 45 23.83 -28.11 -21.11
N THR A 46 24.65 -28.12 -20.06
CA THR A 46 24.31 -27.52 -18.76
C THR A 46 23.96 -26.03 -18.91
N VAL A 47 24.74 -25.27 -19.69
CA VAL A 47 24.46 -23.84 -19.97
C VAL A 47 23.13 -23.69 -20.70
N VAL A 48 22.87 -24.50 -21.73
CA VAL A 48 21.59 -24.44 -22.47
C VAL A 48 20.41 -24.76 -21.56
N GLU A 49 20.47 -25.85 -20.80
CA GLU A 49 19.40 -26.27 -19.88
C GLU A 49 19.13 -25.23 -18.77
N ALA A 50 20.18 -24.77 -18.09
CA ALA A 50 20.05 -23.75 -17.04
C ALA A 50 19.51 -22.43 -17.58
N THR A 51 19.92 -22.05 -18.79
CA THR A 51 19.45 -20.80 -19.42
C THR A 51 18.01 -20.92 -19.90
N GLN A 52 17.53 -22.08 -20.34
CA GLN A 52 16.12 -22.28 -20.70
C GLN A 52 15.18 -22.04 -19.51
N SER A 53 15.56 -22.52 -18.32
CA SER A 53 14.82 -22.24 -17.08
C SER A 53 14.82 -20.75 -16.75
N THR A 54 15.99 -20.11 -16.83
CA THR A 54 16.13 -18.67 -16.58
C THR A 54 15.36 -17.83 -17.60
N ARG A 55 15.38 -18.19 -18.88
CA ARG A 55 14.63 -17.55 -19.96
C ARG A 55 13.11 -17.65 -19.74
N THR A 56 12.63 -18.79 -19.26
CA THR A 56 11.21 -18.96 -18.91
C THR A 56 10.82 -18.02 -17.78
N THR A 57 11.67 -17.93 -16.75
CA THR A 57 11.50 -16.98 -15.65
C THR A 57 11.57 -15.53 -16.14
N ALA A 58 12.52 -15.20 -17.01
CA ALA A 58 12.70 -13.87 -17.60
C ALA A 58 11.43 -13.39 -18.32
N LYS A 59 10.85 -14.27 -19.14
CA LYS A 59 9.59 -14.00 -19.82
C LYS A 59 8.45 -13.80 -18.82
N ALA A 60 8.32 -14.68 -17.84
CA ALA A 60 7.29 -14.58 -16.81
C ALA A 60 7.42 -13.30 -15.99
N SER A 61 8.64 -12.88 -15.62
CA SER A 61 8.92 -11.62 -14.94
C SER A 61 8.52 -10.41 -15.78
N ALA A 62 8.88 -10.40 -17.07
CA ALA A 62 8.52 -9.31 -17.98
C ALA A 62 7.01 -9.20 -18.19
N ASP A 63 6.32 -10.32 -18.34
CA ASP A 63 4.87 -10.35 -18.54
C ASP A 63 4.13 -9.97 -17.24
N PHE A 64 4.61 -10.44 -16.08
CA PHE A 64 4.06 -10.04 -14.78
C PHE A 64 4.24 -8.55 -14.51
N ALA A 65 5.46 -8.01 -14.67
CA ALA A 65 5.76 -6.60 -14.48
C ALA A 65 4.87 -5.70 -15.37
N GLN A 66 4.68 -6.10 -16.63
CA GLN A 66 3.81 -5.43 -17.61
C GLN A 66 2.33 -5.43 -17.18
N GLY A 67 1.90 -6.45 -16.43
CA GLY A 67 0.52 -6.60 -15.95
C GLY A 67 0.23 -5.89 -14.62
N THR A 68 1.23 -5.29 -13.98
CA THR A 68 1.03 -4.54 -12.72
C THR A 68 0.64 -3.09 -12.96
N VAL A 69 0.10 -2.43 -11.93
CA VAL A 69 -0.15 -0.98 -11.92
C VAL A 69 1.14 -0.15 -12.14
N HIS A 70 2.31 -0.74 -11.86
CA HIS A 70 3.63 -0.13 -12.03
C HIS A 70 4.29 -0.42 -13.38
N ALA A 71 3.54 -0.91 -14.38
CA ALA A 71 4.10 -1.28 -15.69
C ALA A 71 4.93 -0.17 -16.36
N ASN A 72 4.59 1.10 -16.10
CA ASN A 72 5.33 2.25 -16.61
C ASN A 72 6.70 2.42 -15.96
N ASP A 73 6.82 2.11 -14.67
CA ASP A 73 8.06 2.21 -13.91
C ASP A 73 9.07 1.16 -14.39
N PHE A 74 8.58 -0.01 -14.80
CA PHE A 74 9.41 -1.13 -15.26
C PHE A 74 9.70 -1.14 -16.77
N ARG A 75 9.24 -0.15 -17.52
CA ARG A 75 9.26 -0.17 -19.00
C ARG A 75 10.65 -0.47 -19.59
N ASN A 76 11.69 0.15 -19.04
CA ASN A 76 13.06 -0.03 -19.51
C ASN A 76 13.61 -1.42 -19.17
N ASP A 77 13.37 -1.90 -17.96
CA ASP A 77 13.83 -3.20 -17.48
C ASP A 77 13.12 -4.36 -18.22
N ILE A 78 11.82 -4.20 -18.50
CA ILE A 78 11.04 -5.11 -19.34
C ILE A 78 11.64 -5.18 -20.75
N ALA A 79 11.93 -4.04 -21.38
CA ALA A 79 12.50 -3.99 -22.72
C ALA A 79 13.90 -4.61 -22.78
N ALA A 80 14.75 -4.34 -21.79
CA ALA A 80 16.09 -4.92 -21.69
C ALA A 80 16.03 -6.44 -21.49
N THR A 81 15.12 -6.93 -20.64
CA THR A 81 14.90 -8.36 -20.40
C THR A 81 14.43 -9.06 -21.67
N ARG A 82 13.44 -8.51 -22.38
CA ARG A 82 12.96 -9.06 -23.66
C ARG A 82 14.05 -9.09 -24.73
N LYS A 83 14.85 -8.03 -24.84
CA LYS A 83 16.00 -7.99 -25.75
C LYS A 83 17.04 -9.06 -25.44
N ALA A 84 17.31 -9.32 -24.15
CA ALA A 84 18.23 -10.38 -23.76
C ALA A 84 17.70 -11.77 -24.12
N ILE A 85 16.39 -12.01 -23.93
CA ILE A 85 15.72 -13.25 -24.36
C ILE A 85 15.86 -13.44 -25.87
N ASP A 86 15.57 -12.40 -26.66
CA ASP A 86 15.66 -12.48 -28.12
C ASP A 86 17.09 -12.76 -28.61
N ALA A 87 18.09 -12.15 -27.97
CA ALA A 87 19.49 -12.39 -28.28
C ALA A 87 19.91 -13.83 -27.95
N TYR A 88 19.49 -14.36 -26.81
CA TYR A 88 19.73 -15.77 -26.46
C TYR A 88 19.03 -16.71 -27.43
N ASP A 89 17.75 -16.49 -27.74
CA ASP A 89 16.97 -17.33 -28.65
C ASP A 89 17.57 -17.36 -30.06
N ALA A 90 18.16 -16.26 -30.52
CA ALA A 90 18.86 -16.21 -31.81
C ALA A 90 20.10 -17.11 -31.83
N VAL A 91 20.90 -17.12 -30.76
CA VAL A 91 22.12 -17.93 -30.65
C VAL A 91 21.78 -19.40 -30.36
N ALA A 92 20.79 -19.67 -29.51
CA ALA A 92 20.38 -21.04 -29.15
C ALA A 92 19.85 -21.83 -30.35
N LYS A 93 19.28 -21.15 -31.35
CA LYS A 93 18.83 -21.74 -32.62
C LYS A 93 19.96 -21.99 -33.63
N ASP A 94 21.19 -21.57 -33.34
CA ASP A 94 22.33 -21.86 -34.22
C ASP A 94 22.48 -23.38 -34.37
N PRO A 95 22.62 -23.91 -35.60
CA PRO A 95 22.77 -25.35 -35.84
C PRO A 95 23.96 -25.96 -35.09
N ASN A 96 25.03 -25.19 -34.88
CA ASN A 96 26.18 -25.64 -34.10
C ASN A 96 25.81 -25.81 -32.62
N VAL A 97 25.10 -24.85 -32.03
CA VAL A 97 24.65 -24.93 -30.63
C VAL A 97 23.67 -26.09 -30.47
N THR A 98 22.67 -26.19 -31.35
CA THR A 98 21.68 -27.29 -31.33
C THR A 98 22.36 -28.66 -31.41
N ARG A 99 23.37 -28.80 -32.27
CA ARG A 99 24.15 -30.05 -32.39
C ARG A 99 24.96 -30.33 -31.12
N LEU A 100 25.66 -29.32 -30.59
CA LEU A 100 26.51 -29.46 -29.40
C LEU A 100 25.71 -29.78 -28.13
N ALA A 101 24.49 -29.24 -28.02
CA ALA A 101 23.60 -29.51 -26.90
C ALA A 101 22.88 -30.88 -27.01
N SER A 102 22.89 -31.51 -28.18
CA SER A 102 22.18 -32.78 -28.41
C SER A 102 22.80 -33.98 -27.67
N ASP A 103 22.01 -35.02 -27.46
CA ASP A 103 22.47 -36.33 -26.93
C ASP A 103 23.15 -37.21 -27.97
N SER A 104 23.38 -36.69 -29.18
CA SER A 104 23.95 -37.49 -30.25
C SER A 104 25.42 -37.82 -29.97
N PRO A 105 25.84 -39.10 -30.07
CA PRO A 105 27.26 -39.47 -30.01
C PRO A 105 28.08 -38.89 -31.18
N LEU A 106 27.42 -38.29 -32.17
CA LEU A 106 28.03 -37.54 -33.27
C LEU A 106 28.25 -36.05 -32.94
N ALA A 107 27.72 -35.51 -31.84
CA ALA A 107 27.87 -34.10 -31.44
C ALA A 107 29.35 -33.68 -31.24
N ARG A 108 30.23 -34.64 -30.91
CA ARG A 108 31.68 -34.45 -30.79
C ARG A 108 32.41 -34.24 -32.12
N PHE A 109 31.77 -34.53 -33.25
CA PHE A 109 32.34 -34.39 -34.58
C PHE A 109 31.74 -33.17 -35.28
N SER A 110 32.57 -32.16 -35.53
CA SER A 110 32.18 -30.93 -36.23
C SER A 110 33.07 -30.69 -37.44
N LEU A 111 32.45 -30.32 -38.56
CA LEU A 111 33.15 -29.81 -39.74
C LEU A 111 33.36 -28.29 -39.68
N THR A 112 32.69 -27.61 -38.73
CA THR A 112 32.81 -26.17 -38.51
C THR A 112 34.19 -25.84 -37.93
N PRO A 113 34.88 -24.78 -38.43
CA PRO A 113 36.14 -24.34 -37.86
C PRO A 113 36.04 -24.09 -36.35
N ARG A 114 37.08 -24.50 -35.60
CA ARG A 114 37.08 -24.43 -34.14
C ARG A 114 36.93 -23.00 -33.63
N SER A 115 37.57 -22.01 -34.26
CA SER A 115 37.41 -20.59 -33.92
C SER A 115 35.95 -20.15 -34.00
N THR A 116 35.24 -20.55 -35.06
CA THR A 116 33.81 -20.26 -35.23
C THR A 116 32.96 -20.94 -34.16
N LEU A 117 33.31 -22.15 -33.72
CA LEU A 117 32.62 -22.83 -32.62
C LEU A 117 32.85 -22.12 -31.29
N THR A 118 34.10 -21.75 -30.98
CA THR A 118 34.44 -20.97 -29.78
C THR A 118 33.67 -19.66 -29.76
N ASP A 119 33.72 -18.88 -30.84
CA ASP A 119 32.99 -17.61 -30.94
C ASP A 119 31.47 -17.79 -30.73
N THR A 120 30.92 -18.92 -31.16
CA THR A 120 29.47 -19.20 -31.03
C THR A 120 29.11 -19.56 -29.58
N VAL A 121 29.95 -20.35 -28.91
CA VAL A 121 29.77 -20.70 -27.50
C VAL A 121 29.96 -19.46 -26.62
N ASP A 122 30.96 -18.62 -26.89
CA ASP A 122 31.17 -17.35 -26.18
C ASP A 122 29.95 -16.42 -26.33
N ARG A 123 29.36 -16.34 -27.53
CA ARG A 123 28.11 -15.58 -27.74
C ARG A 123 26.94 -16.17 -26.95
N LEU A 124 26.84 -17.49 -26.86
CA LEU A 124 25.79 -18.18 -26.10
C LEU A 124 25.92 -17.87 -24.61
N GLU A 125 27.13 -17.98 -24.04
CA GLU A 125 27.41 -17.67 -22.64
C GLU A 125 27.13 -16.19 -22.32
N ASN A 126 27.56 -15.28 -23.18
CA ASN A 126 27.29 -13.86 -23.00
C ASN A 126 25.78 -13.54 -23.07
N ALA A 127 25.04 -14.18 -23.99
CA ALA A 127 23.61 -14.00 -24.09
C ALA A 127 22.86 -14.62 -22.88
N ALA A 128 23.29 -15.79 -22.42
CA ALA A 128 22.77 -16.43 -21.22
C ALA A 128 22.97 -15.56 -19.96
N SER A 129 24.19 -15.04 -19.78
CA SER A 129 24.54 -14.12 -18.71
C SER A 129 23.70 -12.84 -18.77
N ALA A 130 23.45 -12.32 -19.97
CA ALA A 130 22.57 -11.18 -20.17
C ALA A 130 21.11 -11.48 -19.77
N VAL A 131 20.56 -12.64 -20.14
CA VAL A 131 19.20 -13.05 -19.70
C VAL A 131 19.12 -13.08 -18.19
N GLN A 132 20.09 -13.71 -17.52
CA GLN A 132 20.12 -13.81 -16.07
C GLN A 132 20.23 -12.43 -15.39
N THR A 133 21.16 -11.59 -15.87
CA THR A 133 21.41 -10.26 -15.29
C THR A 133 20.21 -9.34 -15.47
N GLN A 134 19.63 -9.28 -16.68
CA GLN A 134 18.47 -8.41 -16.91
C GLN A 134 17.24 -8.89 -16.15
N THR A 135 17.03 -10.20 -16.03
CA THR A 135 15.94 -10.76 -15.21
C THR A 135 16.12 -10.41 -13.73
N ALA A 136 17.33 -10.55 -13.19
CA ALA A 136 17.62 -10.19 -11.81
C ALA A 136 17.40 -8.68 -11.56
N THR A 137 17.82 -7.82 -12.49
CA THR A 137 17.55 -6.37 -12.43
C THR A 137 16.06 -6.08 -12.39
N LEU A 138 15.26 -6.66 -13.31
CA LEU A 138 13.81 -6.46 -13.35
C LEU A 138 13.13 -6.94 -12.06
N VAL A 139 13.51 -8.13 -11.56
CA VAL A 139 12.96 -8.68 -10.31
C VAL A 139 13.30 -7.80 -9.11
N ASN A 140 14.53 -7.28 -9.01
CA ASN A 140 14.92 -6.35 -7.95
C ASN A 140 14.21 -4.99 -8.07
N SER A 141 13.94 -4.53 -9.29
CA SER A 141 13.16 -3.33 -9.58
C SER A 141 11.72 -3.49 -9.04
N MET A 142 11.07 -4.63 -9.34
CA MET A 142 9.74 -4.96 -8.80
C MET A 142 9.71 -4.99 -7.27
N GLU A 143 10.64 -5.71 -6.64
CA GLU A 143 10.78 -5.78 -5.18
C GLU A 143 10.90 -4.37 -4.57
N THR A 144 11.77 -3.53 -5.13
CA THR A 144 12.02 -2.18 -4.64
C THR A 144 10.78 -1.29 -4.78
N THR A 145 10.11 -1.35 -5.93
CA THR A 145 8.91 -0.55 -6.18
C THR A 145 7.77 -0.97 -5.26
N PHE A 146 7.46 -2.26 -5.14
CA PHE A 146 6.38 -2.72 -4.26
C PHE A 146 6.68 -2.41 -2.78
N ALA A 147 7.92 -2.58 -2.33
CA ALA A 147 8.31 -2.23 -0.97
C ALA A 147 8.21 -0.72 -0.70
N ASN A 148 8.56 0.13 -1.66
CA ASN A 148 8.46 1.58 -1.54
C ASN A 148 7.01 2.06 -1.51
N ASP A 149 6.18 1.46 -2.34
CA ASP A 149 4.74 1.71 -2.39
C ASP A 149 4.09 1.36 -1.04
N PHE A 150 4.34 0.14 -0.53
CA PHE A 150 3.92 -0.26 0.81
C PHE A 150 4.47 0.66 1.92
N ARG A 151 5.72 1.10 1.83
CA ARG A 151 6.31 2.02 2.83
C ARG A 151 5.63 3.39 2.84
N THR A 152 5.09 3.82 1.70
CA THR A 152 4.42 5.11 1.55
C THR A 152 2.98 5.01 2.05
N ASP A 153 2.27 3.95 1.67
CA ASP A 153 0.82 3.86 1.90
C ASP A 153 0.41 2.95 3.06
N GLY A 154 1.25 1.99 3.45
CA GLY A 154 0.88 0.91 4.38
C GLY A 154 0.50 1.39 5.78
N GLY A 155 1.10 2.49 6.24
CA GLY A 155 0.71 3.14 7.49
C GLY A 155 -0.71 3.72 7.44
N HIS A 156 -1.12 4.25 6.28
CA HIS A 156 -2.48 4.75 6.07
C HIS A 156 -3.46 3.59 6.07
N TRP A 157 -3.22 2.52 5.28
CA TRP A 157 -4.15 1.39 5.17
C TRP A 157 -4.60 0.81 6.51
N LEU A 158 -3.70 0.78 7.52
CA LEU A 158 -4.01 0.27 8.87
C LEU A 158 -5.17 0.98 9.56
N VAL A 159 -5.37 2.27 9.29
CA VAL A 159 -6.46 3.06 9.87
C VAL A 159 -7.70 3.15 8.98
N GLN A 160 -7.58 2.73 7.71
CA GLN A 160 -8.68 2.75 6.75
C GLN A 160 -9.54 1.49 6.80
N VAL A 161 -8.99 0.36 7.27
CA VAL A 161 -9.70 -0.94 7.29
C VAL A 161 -10.11 -1.39 8.69
N ASP A 162 -11.25 -2.08 8.74
CA ASP A 162 -11.78 -2.67 9.97
C ASP A 162 -11.21 -4.04 10.32
N ASP A 163 -10.41 -4.68 9.47
CA ASP A 163 -9.63 -5.87 9.81
C ASP A 163 -8.23 -5.74 9.19
N PRO A 164 -7.16 -5.57 10.00
CA PRO A 164 -5.83 -5.30 9.48
C PRO A 164 -5.08 -6.61 9.20
N ALA A 165 -5.69 -7.78 9.25
CA ALA A 165 -5.01 -9.07 9.10
C ALA A 165 -4.13 -9.14 7.83
N ASN A 166 -4.68 -8.75 6.67
CA ASN A 166 -3.93 -8.73 5.41
C ASN A 166 -2.79 -7.70 5.41
N ILE A 167 -3.01 -6.54 6.04
CA ILE A 167 -1.99 -5.49 6.15
C ILE A 167 -0.86 -5.95 7.08
N ASN A 168 -1.20 -6.61 8.20
CA ASN A 168 -0.22 -7.19 9.11
C ASN A 168 0.59 -8.30 8.43
N ASP A 169 -0.01 -9.11 7.55
CA ASP A 169 0.74 -10.07 6.73
C ASP A 169 1.72 -9.35 5.79
N LEU A 170 1.33 -8.24 5.14
CA LEU A 170 2.27 -7.42 4.36
C LEU A 170 3.39 -6.85 5.22
N VAL A 171 3.08 -6.28 6.39
CA VAL A 171 4.08 -5.78 7.35
C VAL A 171 5.07 -6.88 7.71
N ASP A 172 4.58 -8.08 8.02
CA ASP A 172 5.40 -9.21 8.42
C ASP A 172 6.29 -9.71 7.27
N ARG A 173 5.78 -9.72 6.03
CA ARG A 173 6.55 -10.17 4.85
C ARG A 173 7.62 -9.16 4.44
N TYR A 174 7.29 -7.87 4.36
CA TYR A 174 8.28 -6.82 4.06
C TYR A 174 9.27 -6.61 5.22
N GLY A 175 8.86 -6.89 6.46
CA GLY A 175 9.71 -6.77 7.65
C GLY A 175 10.74 -7.90 7.84
N ARG A 176 10.67 -8.99 7.06
CA ARG A 176 11.59 -10.14 7.15
C ARG A 176 12.69 -10.07 6.09
N GLN A 177 13.88 -10.54 6.47
CA GLN A 177 14.92 -10.83 5.49
C GLN A 177 14.53 -12.07 4.70
N ARG A 178 14.29 -11.90 3.39
CA ARG A 178 13.94 -12.99 2.46
C ARG A 178 15.16 -13.38 1.63
N SER A 179 15.29 -14.67 1.32
CA SER A 179 16.36 -15.22 0.49
C SER A 179 15.79 -16.32 -0.40
N TYR A 180 16.20 -16.33 -1.66
CA TYR A 180 15.67 -17.25 -2.67
C TYR A 180 16.82 -18.03 -3.29
N GLN A 181 16.58 -19.30 -3.60
CA GLN A 181 17.55 -20.16 -4.29
C GLN A 181 17.53 -19.89 -5.80
N THR A 182 16.38 -19.48 -6.34
CA THR A 182 16.21 -19.23 -7.78
C THR A 182 15.48 -17.93 -8.06
N LEU A 183 15.63 -17.41 -9.29
CA LEU A 183 14.85 -16.26 -9.77
C LEU A 183 13.35 -16.59 -9.88
N SER A 184 12.99 -17.86 -10.12
CA SER A 184 11.60 -18.29 -10.19
C SER A 184 10.92 -18.19 -8.83
N GLU A 185 11.59 -18.68 -7.77
CA GLU A 185 11.08 -18.55 -6.39
C GLU A 185 10.90 -17.09 -5.98
N HIS A 186 11.86 -16.23 -6.34
CA HIS A 186 11.75 -14.79 -6.07
C HIS A 186 10.55 -14.17 -6.81
N LEU A 187 10.37 -14.49 -8.09
CA LEU A 187 9.24 -14.02 -8.87
C LEU A 187 7.90 -14.50 -8.28
N ASP A 188 7.80 -15.76 -7.86
CA ASP A 188 6.57 -16.31 -7.31
C ASP A 188 6.20 -15.66 -5.97
N ASP A 189 7.18 -15.36 -5.12
CA ASP A 189 6.92 -14.59 -3.90
C ASP A 189 6.48 -13.15 -4.21
N LEU A 190 7.08 -12.49 -5.21
CA LEU A 190 6.65 -11.17 -5.67
C LEU A 190 5.21 -11.16 -6.20
N LYS A 191 4.80 -12.19 -6.94
CA LYS A 191 3.41 -12.33 -7.38
C LYS A 191 2.46 -12.45 -6.20
N ASN A 192 2.83 -13.22 -5.18
CA ASN A 192 2.02 -13.40 -3.98
C ASN A 192 1.92 -12.11 -3.17
N LEU A 193 3.03 -11.38 -3.00
CA LEU A 193 3.04 -10.07 -2.36
C LEU A 193 2.14 -9.08 -3.10
N TYR A 194 2.32 -8.95 -4.41
CA TYR A 194 1.53 -8.03 -5.22
C TYR A 194 0.04 -8.37 -5.15
N ALA A 195 -0.32 -9.66 -5.22
CA ALA A 195 -1.71 -10.09 -5.07
C ALA A 195 -2.30 -9.72 -3.70
N LEU A 196 -1.53 -9.89 -2.62
CA LEU A 196 -1.95 -9.51 -1.27
C LEU A 196 -2.10 -7.99 -1.13
N GLU A 197 -1.19 -7.22 -1.73
CA GLU A 197 -1.29 -5.75 -1.78
C GLU A 197 -2.55 -5.30 -2.54
N GLN A 198 -2.86 -5.92 -3.68
CA GLN A 198 -4.10 -5.63 -4.41
C GLN A 198 -5.35 -5.98 -3.59
N GLN A 199 -5.32 -7.08 -2.81
CA GLN A 199 -6.41 -7.40 -1.89
C GLN A 199 -6.58 -6.33 -0.81
N VAL A 200 -5.48 -5.81 -0.25
CA VAL A 200 -5.53 -4.70 0.72
C VAL A 200 -6.10 -3.44 0.08
N ARG A 201 -5.67 -3.07 -1.12
CA ARG A 201 -6.20 -1.90 -1.85
C ARG A 201 -7.69 -2.02 -2.13
N GLN A 202 -8.16 -3.22 -2.49
CA GLN A 202 -9.59 -3.50 -2.63
C GLN A 202 -10.30 -3.37 -1.28
N GLN A 203 -9.74 -3.92 -0.19
CA GLN A 203 -10.31 -3.83 1.15
C GLN A 203 -10.43 -2.37 1.62
N VAL A 204 -9.45 -1.52 1.33
CA VAL A 204 -9.51 -0.06 1.60
C VAL A 204 -10.64 0.58 0.79
N THR A 205 -10.74 0.25 -0.50
CA THR A 205 -11.81 0.77 -1.39
C THR A 205 -13.19 0.38 -0.84
N ASP A 206 -13.38 -0.88 -0.46
CA ASP A 206 -14.63 -1.39 0.10
C ASP A 206 -14.94 -0.74 1.45
N SER A 207 -13.93 -0.51 2.29
CA SER A 207 -14.09 0.16 3.60
C SER A 207 -14.56 1.60 3.43
N ILE A 208 -13.99 2.35 2.48
CA ILE A 208 -14.38 3.73 2.17
C ILE A 208 -15.80 3.76 1.58
N ALA A 209 -16.15 2.84 0.68
CA ALA A 209 -17.51 2.76 0.13
C ALA A 209 -18.54 2.41 1.22
N GLY A 210 -18.20 1.50 2.14
CA GLY A 210 -19.01 1.17 3.31
C GLY A 210 -19.19 2.37 4.24
N LEU A 211 -18.12 3.14 4.47
CA LEU A 211 -18.17 4.40 5.23
C LEU A 211 -19.16 5.38 4.60
N HIS A 212 -19.05 5.68 3.32
CA HIS A 212 -19.96 6.63 2.64
C HIS A 212 -21.42 6.18 2.69
N THR A 213 -21.67 4.86 2.64
CA THR A 213 -23.02 4.32 2.82
C THR A 213 -23.53 4.57 4.23
N ALA A 214 -22.68 4.38 5.25
CA ALA A 214 -23.02 4.64 6.64
C ALA A 214 -23.26 6.13 6.92
N GLU A 215 -22.47 7.02 6.33
CA GLU A 215 -22.66 8.47 6.36
C GLU A 215 -24.01 8.89 5.79
N ALA A 216 -24.37 8.35 4.61
CA ALA A 216 -25.66 8.62 4.01
C ALA A 216 -26.82 8.17 4.92
N ASN A 217 -26.70 7.01 5.57
CA ASN A 217 -27.69 6.53 6.54
C ASN A 217 -27.79 7.44 7.78
N ALA A 218 -26.65 7.89 8.31
CA ALA A 218 -26.59 8.83 9.41
C ALA A 218 -27.27 10.17 9.05
N ALA A 219 -27.10 10.64 7.83
CA ALA A 219 -27.73 11.86 7.32
C ALA A 219 -29.26 11.76 7.19
N GLN A 220 -29.82 10.55 7.01
CA GLN A 220 -31.28 10.35 6.95
C GLN A 220 -31.95 10.44 8.33
N ILE A 221 -31.20 10.42 9.43
CA ILE A 221 -31.77 10.54 10.77
C ILE A 221 -32.16 12.01 11.00
N ALA A 222 -33.48 12.26 10.98
CA ALA A 222 -34.05 13.58 11.19
C ALA A 222 -33.78 14.08 12.62
N VAL A 223 -33.16 15.25 12.72
CA VAL A 223 -32.88 15.92 14.01
C VAL A 223 -33.90 17.03 14.22
N PRO A 224 -34.72 16.99 15.28
CA PRO A 224 -35.65 18.07 15.60
C PRO A 224 -34.90 19.39 15.81
N ALA A 225 -35.48 20.49 15.33
CA ALA A 225 -34.90 21.82 15.54
C ALA A 225 -35.18 22.38 16.95
N ASP A 226 -36.30 21.99 17.55
CA ASP A 226 -36.73 22.43 18.87
C ASP A 226 -36.01 21.63 19.97
N ALA A 227 -35.30 22.33 20.85
CA ALA A 227 -34.61 21.73 22.00
C ALA A 227 -35.58 21.02 22.96
N ALA A 228 -36.84 21.47 23.04
CA ALA A 228 -37.87 20.85 23.87
C ALA A 228 -38.46 19.55 23.28
N ALA A 229 -38.06 19.16 22.06
CA ALA A 229 -38.57 17.96 21.41
C ALA A 229 -38.17 16.66 22.12
N LEU A 230 -37.04 16.66 22.84
CA LEU A 230 -36.50 15.52 23.57
C LEU A 230 -35.97 15.99 24.93
N ASP A 231 -35.98 15.09 25.91
CA ASP A 231 -35.23 15.28 27.14
C ASP A 231 -33.73 14.95 26.93
N THR A 232 -32.91 15.14 27.97
CA THR A 232 -31.46 14.87 27.91
C THR A 232 -31.16 13.42 27.47
N ALA A 233 -31.93 12.45 27.97
CA ALA A 233 -31.75 11.05 27.60
C ALA A 233 -32.12 10.80 26.13
N GLY A 234 -33.18 11.45 25.63
CA GLY A 234 -33.59 11.41 24.24
C GLY A 234 -32.55 12.00 23.29
N TRP A 235 -31.95 13.15 23.63
CA TRP A 235 -30.86 13.74 22.84
C TRP A 235 -29.63 12.83 22.79
N MET A 236 -29.23 12.25 23.92
CA MET A 236 -28.14 11.28 23.96
C MET A 236 -28.46 10.02 23.14
N GLY A 237 -29.69 9.50 23.24
CA GLY A 237 -30.16 8.38 22.44
C GLY A 237 -30.15 8.66 20.94
N MET A 238 -30.48 9.88 20.54
CA MET A 238 -30.42 10.32 19.14
C MET A 238 -28.97 10.43 18.65
N ALA A 239 -28.08 11.05 19.43
CA ALA A 239 -26.65 11.11 19.12
C ALA A 239 -26.05 9.70 18.95
N GLN A 240 -26.39 8.78 19.86
CA GLN A 240 -25.96 7.39 19.77
C GLN A 240 -26.59 6.66 18.56
N SER A 241 -27.83 6.99 18.18
CA SER A 241 -28.47 6.42 16.98
C SER A 241 -27.77 6.87 15.69
N VAL A 242 -27.31 8.12 15.63
CA VAL A 242 -26.47 8.61 14.53
C VAL A 242 -25.14 7.88 14.50
N ALA A 243 -24.41 7.85 15.62
CA ALA A 243 -23.09 7.22 15.69
C ALA A 243 -23.11 5.71 15.41
N SER A 244 -24.17 4.99 15.83
CA SER A 244 -24.27 3.54 15.66
C SER A 244 -24.42 3.11 14.20
N THR A 245 -24.86 3.99 13.30
CA THR A 245 -24.86 3.71 11.84
C THR A 245 -23.45 3.44 11.30
N LEU A 246 -22.42 3.97 11.98
CA LEU A 246 -21.00 3.77 11.67
C LEU A 246 -20.32 2.77 12.62
N GLY A 247 -21.08 2.10 13.49
CA GLY A 247 -20.54 1.23 14.54
C GLY A 247 -19.78 2.00 15.63
N VAL A 248 -20.09 3.29 15.83
CA VAL A 248 -19.42 4.17 16.81
C VAL A 248 -20.27 4.34 18.07
N GLN A 249 -19.61 4.36 19.23
CA GLN A 249 -20.23 4.66 20.52
C GLN A 249 -20.03 6.14 20.89
N VAL A 250 -21.08 6.79 21.39
CA VAL A 250 -20.98 8.10 22.04
C VAL A 250 -20.77 7.87 23.53
N LYS A 251 -19.70 8.44 24.08
CA LYS A 251 -19.33 8.34 25.49
C LYS A 251 -19.36 9.71 26.14
N GLN A 252 -19.79 9.74 27.40
CA GLN A 252 -19.59 10.89 28.27
C GLN A 252 -18.31 10.69 29.06
N THR A 253 -17.49 11.74 29.16
CA THR A 253 -16.23 11.74 29.91
C THR A 253 -16.08 13.05 30.66
N ASP A 254 -15.45 12.97 31.82
CA ASP A 254 -15.03 14.09 32.66
C ASP A 254 -13.59 14.53 32.37
N VAL A 255 -12.83 13.72 31.63
CA VAL A 255 -11.43 13.96 31.27
C VAL A 255 -11.28 14.17 29.77
N TYR A 256 -10.63 15.27 29.40
CA TYR A 256 -10.16 15.51 28.04
C TYR A 256 -8.80 14.82 27.82
N GLY A 257 -8.74 13.90 26.86
CA GLY A 257 -7.49 13.26 26.48
C GLY A 257 -7.72 11.98 25.66
N CYS A 258 -6.75 11.66 24.81
CA CYS A 258 -6.74 10.42 24.06
C CYS A 258 -5.86 9.37 24.75
N PRO A 259 -6.25 8.08 24.72
CA PRO A 259 -5.40 7.00 25.22
C PRO A 259 -3.99 7.04 24.62
N GLY A 260 -2.97 6.79 25.46
CA GLY A 260 -1.57 6.71 25.02
C GLY A 260 -0.89 8.06 24.71
N VAL A 261 -1.59 9.18 24.90
CA VAL A 261 -1.02 10.53 24.83
C VAL A 261 -0.86 11.03 26.26
N ASP A 262 0.37 11.34 26.67
CA ASP A 262 0.66 11.99 27.96
C ASP A 262 0.09 13.42 27.93
N ASN A 263 -1.23 13.53 28.07
CA ASN A 263 -1.91 14.81 28.21
C ASN A 263 -2.05 15.06 29.70
N ASP A 264 -1.17 15.90 30.23
CA ASP A 264 -1.26 16.49 31.57
C ASP A 264 -2.51 17.40 31.68
N GLY A 265 -3.73 16.89 31.46
CA GLY A 265 -5.02 17.54 31.74
C GLY A 265 -5.12 19.05 31.43
N GLY A 266 -4.43 19.53 30.39
CA GLY A 266 -3.98 20.92 30.31
C GLY A 266 -4.69 21.77 29.26
N SER A 267 -5.27 22.89 29.71
CA SER A 267 -5.61 24.13 28.98
C SER A 267 -6.59 24.10 27.80
N GLY A 268 -7.11 22.94 27.37
CA GLY A 268 -8.05 22.83 26.23
C GLY A 268 -9.50 22.48 26.58
N SER A 269 -9.79 22.10 27.83
CA SER A 269 -11.12 21.62 28.26
C SER A 269 -12.24 22.64 28.12
N ASP A 270 -11.90 23.93 28.11
CA ASP A 270 -12.88 25.02 28.00
C ASP A 270 -13.24 25.35 26.54
N LEU A 271 -12.56 24.73 25.57
CA LEU A 271 -12.77 24.94 24.13
C LEU A 271 -13.33 23.70 23.41
N VAL A 272 -13.23 22.53 24.03
CA VAL A 272 -13.51 21.23 23.39
C VAL A 272 -14.66 20.55 24.13
N ILE A 273 -15.83 20.50 23.49
CA ILE A 273 -17.04 19.87 24.05
C ILE A 273 -17.21 18.42 23.60
N GLY A 274 -16.66 18.07 22.45
CA GLY A 274 -16.57 16.72 21.92
C GLY A 274 -15.16 16.48 21.38
N PHE A 275 -14.70 15.23 21.38
CA PHE A 275 -13.44 14.87 20.75
C PHE A 275 -13.41 13.42 20.26
N PHE A 276 -12.78 13.25 19.10
CA PHE A 276 -12.42 11.97 18.50
C PHE A 276 -10.93 11.66 18.67
N CYS A 277 -10.61 10.40 18.99
CA CYS A 277 -9.24 9.93 19.13
C CYS A 277 -8.88 8.94 18.02
N GLY A 278 -8.13 9.41 17.02
CA GLY A 278 -7.69 8.60 15.89
C GLY A 278 -6.43 7.75 16.11
N GLY A 279 -5.70 7.99 17.20
CA GLY A 279 -4.37 7.41 17.42
C GLY A 279 -4.37 5.91 17.71
N GLU A 280 -5.39 5.39 18.38
CA GLU A 280 -5.51 3.96 18.70
C GLU A 280 -6.76 3.34 18.10
N ARG A 281 -6.64 2.08 17.70
CA ARG A 281 -7.75 1.33 17.08
C ARG A 281 -8.89 1.05 18.07
N SER A 282 -8.58 0.92 19.35
CA SER A 282 -9.54 0.77 20.45
C SER A 282 -10.45 2.00 20.58
N SER A 283 -9.93 3.20 20.35
CA SER A 283 -10.67 4.47 20.45
C SER A 283 -11.25 4.97 19.12
N ARG A 284 -10.86 4.36 17.99
CA ARG A 284 -11.40 4.69 16.65
C ARG A 284 -12.92 4.54 16.51
N ASN A 285 -13.58 3.76 17.37
CA ASN A 285 -15.03 3.58 17.36
C ASN A 285 -15.72 4.29 18.53
N GLU A 286 -15.12 5.36 19.03
CA GLU A 286 -15.61 6.13 20.16
C GLU A 286 -15.58 7.63 19.84
N VAL A 287 -16.68 8.31 20.16
CA VAL A 287 -16.79 9.77 20.18
C VAL A 287 -17.03 10.18 21.63
N ASN A 288 -16.20 11.08 22.15
CA ASN A 288 -16.24 11.45 23.56
C ASN A 288 -16.84 12.84 23.71
N MET A 289 -17.76 12.99 24.66
CA MET A 289 -18.45 14.22 25.02
C MET A 289 -18.00 14.66 26.40
N LEU A 290 -17.41 15.85 26.51
CA LEU A 290 -16.81 16.35 27.73
C LEU A 290 -17.86 17.00 28.64
N VAL A 291 -18.30 16.27 29.67
CA VAL A 291 -19.39 16.72 30.56
C VAL A 291 -18.97 17.83 31.53
N THR A 292 -17.66 18.06 31.67
CA THR A 292 -17.08 19.14 32.47
C THR A 292 -17.00 20.47 31.71
N HIS A 293 -17.30 20.49 30.40
CA HIS A 293 -17.29 21.71 29.60
C HIS A 293 -18.39 22.69 30.09
N PRO A 294 -18.11 24.00 30.22
CA PRO A 294 -19.08 24.96 30.78
C PRO A 294 -20.43 25.04 30.05
N GLN A 295 -20.44 24.75 28.76
CA GLN A 295 -21.66 24.74 27.94
C GLN A 295 -22.40 23.39 27.94
N TRP A 296 -21.89 22.35 28.60
CA TRP A 296 -22.47 21.01 28.60
C TRP A 296 -23.98 20.99 28.93
N PRO A 297 -24.48 21.69 29.98
CA PRO A 297 -25.91 21.68 30.30
C PRO A 297 -26.82 22.19 29.17
N ALA A 298 -26.34 23.13 28.36
CA ALA A 298 -27.08 23.65 27.21
C ALA A 298 -27.02 22.69 26.01
N VAL A 299 -25.94 21.92 25.88
CA VAL A 299 -25.73 21.00 24.76
C VAL A 299 -26.44 19.68 24.98
N GLU A 300 -26.37 19.11 26.19
CA GLU A 300 -27.02 17.83 26.51
C GLU A 300 -28.55 17.87 26.40
N SER A 301 -29.13 19.07 26.43
CA SER A 301 -30.56 19.32 26.36
C SER A 301 -31.01 19.90 25.01
N SER A 302 -30.18 19.83 23.96
CA SER A 302 -30.49 20.45 22.68
C SER A 302 -29.96 19.65 21.48
N PRO A 303 -30.42 19.95 20.25
CA PRO A 303 -29.92 19.29 19.04
C PRO A 303 -28.43 19.55 18.75
N LEU A 304 -27.76 20.45 19.48
CA LEU A 304 -26.32 20.65 19.39
C LEU A 304 -25.53 19.39 19.74
N LEU A 305 -26.02 18.55 20.66
CA LEU A 305 -25.36 17.28 20.98
C LEU A 305 -25.21 16.39 19.74
N VAL A 306 -26.25 16.35 18.91
CA VAL A 306 -26.25 15.55 17.68
C VAL A 306 -25.32 16.16 16.63
N ASP A 307 -25.31 17.48 16.48
CA ASP A 307 -24.40 18.16 15.55
C ASP A 307 -22.93 17.98 15.92
N TYR A 308 -22.59 18.14 17.20
CA TYR A 308 -21.22 17.92 17.67
C TYR A 308 -20.83 16.45 17.56
N THR A 309 -21.76 15.52 17.76
CA THR A 309 -21.51 14.11 17.45
C THR A 309 -21.18 13.91 15.96
N LYS A 310 -21.94 14.54 15.04
CA LYS A 310 -21.68 14.49 13.59
C LYS A 310 -20.33 15.13 13.23
N HIS A 311 -19.92 16.19 13.93
CA HIS A 311 -18.60 16.79 13.80
C HIS A 311 -17.49 15.78 14.16
N GLU A 312 -17.56 15.13 15.32
CA GLU A 312 -16.53 14.16 15.72
C GLU A 312 -16.52 12.91 14.81
N LEU A 313 -17.68 12.49 14.32
CA LEU A 313 -17.78 11.44 13.29
C LEU A 313 -17.12 11.87 11.97
N ALA A 314 -17.18 13.15 11.62
CA ALA A 314 -16.48 13.68 10.45
C ALA A 314 -14.96 13.62 10.63
N HIS A 315 -14.40 13.91 11.81
CA HIS A 315 -12.97 13.69 12.08
C HIS A 315 -12.58 12.22 11.82
N ARG A 316 -13.37 11.27 12.34
CA ARG A 316 -13.16 9.83 12.09
C ARG A 316 -13.21 9.49 10.60
N SER A 317 -14.15 10.08 9.87
CA SER A 317 -14.36 9.80 8.44
C SER A 317 -13.21 10.31 7.59
N ILE A 318 -12.78 11.54 7.85
CA ILE A 318 -11.59 12.14 7.25
C ILE A 318 -10.37 11.24 7.53
N MET A 319 -10.20 10.74 8.75
CA MET A 319 -9.13 9.80 9.09
C MET A 319 -9.20 8.49 8.30
N ILE A 320 -10.39 7.90 8.12
CA ILE A 320 -10.53 6.67 7.34
C ILE A 320 -10.25 6.91 5.85
N VAL A 321 -10.65 8.07 5.31
CA VAL A 321 -10.43 8.37 3.90
C VAL A 321 -8.98 8.77 3.61
N CYS A 322 -8.37 9.58 4.49
CA CYS A 322 -7.04 10.17 4.27
C CYS A 322 -5.92 9.53 5.09
N GLY A 323 -6.24 8.60 5.98
CA GLY A 323 -5.29 8.03 6.94
C GLY A 323 -4.81 9.01 8.03
N THR A 324 -5.47 10.16 8.19
CA THR A 324 -5.19 11.19 9.21
C THR A 324 -6.40 12.09 9.40
N THR A 325 -6.61 12.64 10.61
CA THR A 325 -7.64 13.66 10.87
C THR A 325 -7.27 15.03 10.29
N GLU A 326 -5.99 15.25 9.98
CA GLU A 326 -5.45 16.53 9.48
C GLU A 326 -4.78 16.34 8.11
N PRO A 327 -5.57 16.14 7.03
CA PRO A 327 -5.01 15.98 5.69
C PRO A 327 -4.35 17.27 5.21
N ALA A 328 -3.32 17.15 4.37
CA ALA A 328 -2.46 18.27 3.98
C ALA A 328 -3.25 19.39 3.27
N ASN A 329 -4.28 19.04 2.48
CA ASN A 329 -5.13 20.00 1.80
C ASN A 329 -6.05 20.81 2.74
N ALA A 330 -6.27 20.36 3.98
CA ALA A 330 -6.98 21.14 5.00
C ALA A 330 -6.09 22.23 5.62
N ALA A 331 -4.76 22.12 5.51
CA ALA A 331 -3.79 23.05 6.09
C ALA A 331 -4.12 23.39 7.56
N ASN A 332 -4.31 24.66 7.89
CA ASN A 332 -4.68 25.12 9.23
C ASN A 332 -6.20 25.26 9.44
N ARG A 333 -7.01 24.63 8.60
CA ARG A 333 -8.49 24.74 8.58
C ARG A 333 -9.20 23.44 8.95
N THR A 334 -8.53 22.53 9.65
CA THR A 334 -9.07 21.21 10.02
C THR A 334 -10.49 21.29 10.56
N GLU A 335 -10.73 22.10 11.60
CA GLU A 335 -12.05 22.18 12.24
C GLU A 335 -13.15 22.75 11.33
N ALA A 336 -12.84 23.78 10.54
CA ALA A 336 -13.77 24.32 9.54
C ALA A 336 -14.10 23.29 8.45
N VAL A 337 -13.12 22.50 8.01
CA VAL A 337 -13.30 21.40 7.05
C VAL A 337 -14.14 20.29 7.67
N THR A 338 -13.88 19.90 8.92
CA THR A 338 -14.66 18.91 9.66
C THR A 338 -16.12 19.35 9.83
N ASN A 339 -16.36 20.61 10.21
CA ASN A 339 -17.71 21.18 10.25
C ASN A 339 -18.40 21.11 8.87
N SER A 340 -17.68 21.47 7.81
CA SER A 340 -18.21 21.43 6.45
C SER A 340 -18.57 19.99 6.04
N TYR A 341 -17.71 19.02 6.39
CA TYR A 341 -17.94 17.60 6.16
C TYR A 341 -19.18 17.10 6.93
N ALA A 342 -19.32 17.47 8.20
CA ALA A 342 -20.49 17.13 9.01
C ALA A 342 -21.79 17.70 8.43
N VAL A 343 -21.77 18.93 7.91
CA VAL A 343 -22.94 19.52 7.24
C VAL A 343 -23.25 18.79 5.94
N LEU A 344 -22.24 18.57 5.08
CA LEU A 344 -22.43 18.05 3.73
C LEU A 344 -22.81 16.56 3.69
N PHE A 345 -22.21 15.74 4.56
CA PHE A 345 -22.30 14.28 4.47
C PHE A 345 -23.06 13.64 5.63
N TYR A 346 -23.18 14.33 6.77
CA TYR A 346 -23.95 13.85 7.92
C TYR A 346 -25.25 14.63 8.13
N GLY A 347 -25.52 15.71 7.39
CA GLY A 347 -26.72 16.54 7.57
C GLY A 347 -26.75 17.24 8.93
N ALA A 348 -25.60 17.68 9.45
CA ALA A 348 -25.55 18.58 10.59
C ALA A 348 -26.11 19.97 10.22
N SER A 349 -26.63 20.72 11.20
CA SER A 349 -27.18 22.05 10.92
C SER A 349 -26.08 23.10 10.85
N ARG A 350 -25.86 23.65 9.65
CA ARG A 350 -24.89 24.74 9.43
C ARG A 350 -25.16 25.95 10.30
N GLU A 351 -26.42 26.38 10.36
CA GLU A 351 -26.84 27.58 11.10
C GLU A 351 -26.60 27.38 12.60
N ARG A 352 -27.04 26.24 13.15
CA ARG A 352 -26.92 25.96 14.58
C ARG A 352 -25.47 25.83 15.03
N ILE A 353 -24.60 25.21 14.24
CA ILE A 353 -23.15 25.13 14.50
C ILE A 353 -22.51 26.52 14.40
N ALA A 354 -22.84 27.31 13.36
CA ALA A 354 -22.27 28.64 13.17
C ALA A 354 -22.64 29.59 14.33
N ASP A 355 -23.88 29.50 14.83
CA ASP A 355 -24.36 30.28 15.96
C ASP A 355 -23.67 29.86 17.27
N SER A 356 -23.51 28.55 17.52
CA SER A 356 -22.88 28.06 18.76
C SER A 356 -21.37 28.30 18.81
N GLN A 357 -20.71 28.38 17.65
CA GLN A 357 -19.27 28.58 17.51
C GLN A 357 -18.92 30.00 17.05
N GLN A 358 -19.84 30.95 17.21
CA GLN A 358 -19.62 32.33 16.81
C GLN A 358 -18.36 32.91 17.49
N GLY A 359 -17.48 33.50 16.69
CA GLY A 359 -16.20 34.06 17.16
C GLY A 359 -15.02 33.08 17.17
N LEU A 360 -15.25 31.78 16.90
CA LEU A 360 -14.20 30.78 16.78
C LEU A 360 -13.73 30.64 15.32
N ALA A 361 -12.74 31.47 14.93
CA ALA A 361 -12.27 31.54 13.54
C ALA A 361 -11.79 30.19 12.96
N ALA A 362 -11.28 29.28 13.80
CA ALA A 362 -10.83 27.94 13.38
C ALA A 362 -11.98 27.05 12.87
N TYR A 363 -13.20 27.26 13.36
CA TYR A 363 -14.39 26.46 13.08
C TYR A 363 -15.28 27.07 11.97
N ALA A 364 -14.98 28.28 11.53
CA ALA A 364 -15.81 29.03 10.59
C ALA A 364 -15.81 28.37 9.21
N MET A 365 -16.96 27.81 8.82
CA MET A 365 -17.17 27.22 7.50
C MET A 365 -17.30 28.28 6.41
N ASP A 366 -16.73 28.00 5.24
CA ASP A 366 -16.88 28.79 4.02
C ASP A 366 -16.82 27.91 2.76
N ALA A 367 -16.93 28.54 1.59
CA ALA A 367 -16.87 27.83 0.31
C ALA A 367 -15.51 27.16 0.04
N GLN A 368 -14.44 27.51 0.76
CA GLN A 368 -13.17 26.81 0.66
C GLN A 368 -13.20 25.52 1.50
N SER A 369 -13.64 25.59 2.75
CA SER A 369 -13.76 24.39 3.59
C SER A 369 -14.76 23.38 3.01
N ASP A 370 -15.85 23.85 2.38
CA ASP A 370 -16.81 22.99 1.67
C ASP A 370 -16.17 22.22 0.51
N ARG A 371 -15.37 22.91 -0.31
CA ARG A 371 -14.67 22.29 -1.44
C ARG A 371 -13.61 21.29 -0.98
N ILE A 372 -12.90 21.60 0.11
CA ILE A 372 -11.92 20.68 0.68
C ILE A 372 -12.62 19.45 1.25
N ALA A 373 -13.74 19.61 1.98
CA ALA A 373 -14.52 18.48 2.49
C ALA A 373 -15.02 17.56 1.36
N GLN A 374 -15.50 18.12 0.25
CA GLN A 374 -15.86 17.35 -0.95
C GLN A 374 -14.67 16.62 -1.57
N ALA A 375 -13.51 17.29 -1.68
CA ALA A 375 -12.29 16.68 -2.18
C ALA A 375 -11.86 15.50 -1.30
N ILE A 376 -11.87 15.67 0.03
CA ILE A 376 -11.57 14.61 0.98
C ILE A 376 -12.55 13.45 0.83
N HIS A 377 -13.85 13.70 0.81
CA HIS A 377 -14.86 12.64 0.62
C HIS A 377 -14.67 11.88 -0.70
N SER A 378 -14.08 12.50 -1.73
CA SER A 378 -13.70 11.82 -2.98
C SER A 378 -12.33 11.12 -2.96
N GLY A 379 -11.62 11.11 -1.82
CA GLY A 379 -10.30 10.51 -1.65
C GLY A 379 -9.11 11.44 -1.95
N THR A 380 -9.34 12.75 -2.16
CA THR A 380 -8.27 13.73 -2.40
C THR A 380 -7.86 14.39 -1.08
N CYS A 381 -6.65 14.08 -0.60
CA CYS A 381 -6.16 14.46 0.73
C CYS A 381 -4.92 15.38 0.72
N ALA A 382 -4.41 15.73 -0.47
CA ALA A 382 -3.21 16.55 -0.66
C ALA A 382 -3.44 17.63 -1.72
#